data_AF-A0A7C0UKI6-F1
#
_entry.id   AF-A0A7C0UKI6-F1
#
_cell.length_a   1.000
_cell.length_b   1.000
_cell.length_c   1.000
_cell.angle_alpha   90.00
_cell.angle_beta   90.00
_cell.angle_gamma   90.00
#
_symmetry.space_group_name_H-M   'P 1'
#
loop_
_entity.id
_entity.type
_entity.pdbx_description
1 polymer ?
#
loop_
_entity_poly.entity_id
_entity_poly.type
_entity_poly.pdbx_seq_one_letter_code
_entity_poly.pdbx_strand_id
1 'polypeptide(L)' 'MTGGSVIGVCIGEATPGEASFISREMPVTGEYVTLEFEETRVLGMVESLVRGSPAI' A
#
# COMPACT_ATOMS: atom_id res chain seq x y z
N MET A 1 -11.80 -15.55 2.09
CA MET A 1 -12.27 -14.22 2.52
C MET A 1 -11.99 -14.06 4.01
N THR A 2 -10.88 -13.41 4.37
CA THR A 2 -10.67 -12.88 5.73
C THR A 2 -10.43 -11.39 5.49
N GLY A 3 -11.50 -10.60 5.61
CA GLY A 3 -11.59 -9.24 5.08
C GLY A 3 -10.81 -8.25 5.93
N GLY A 4 -9.64 -7.84 5.46
CA GLY A 4 -9.09 -6.53 5.78
C GLY A 4 -9.85 -5.45 5.00
N SER A 5 -9.96 -4.25 5.55
CA SER A 5 -10.46 -3.09 4.81
C SER A 5 -9.43 -2.66 3.77
N VAL A 6 -9.89 -2.14 2.63
CA VAL A 6 -8.99 -1.54 1.62
C VAL A 6 -8.48 -0.21 2.17
N ILE A 7 -7.19 -0.17 2.52
CA ILE A 7 -6.54 1.01 3.10
C ILE A 7 -6.06 2.03 2.05
N GLY A 8 -5.89 1.60 0.80
CA GLY A 8 -5.34 2.44 -0.28
C GLY A 8 -5.34 1.79 -1.65
N VAL A 9 -4.76 2.50 -2.62
CA VAL A 9 -4.62 2.06 -4.02
C VAL A 9 -3.19 2.30 -4.49
N CYS A 10 -2.61 1.33 -5.20
CA CYS A 10 -1.25 1.44 -5.75
C CYS A 10 -1.19 2.53 -6.82
N ILE A 11 -0.08 3.25 -6.87
CA ILE A 11 0.17 4.35 -7.81
C ILE A 11 1.58 4.27 -8.39
N GLY A 12 1.75 4.86 -9.58
CA GLY A 12 3.05 4.95 -10.23
C GLY A 12 3.56 3.61 -10.77
N GLU A 13 4.87 3.49 -10.87
CA GLU A 13 5.56 2.27 -11.27
C GLU A 13 5.73 1.33 -10.07
N ALA A 14 5.70 0.03 -10.33
CA ALA A 14 5.94 -1.00 -9.34
C ALA A 14 6.92 -2.04 -9.88
N THR A 15 7.70 -2.61 -8.98
CA THR A 15 8.57 -3.76 -9.25
C THR A 15 8.09 -4.96 -8.41
N PRO A 16 8.57 -6.19 -8.66
CA PRO A 16 8.23 -7.32 -7.81
C PRO A 16 8.59 -7.15 -6.32
N GLY A 17 9.50 -6.24 -5.98
CA GLY A 17 9.94 -5.99 -4.60
C GLY A 17 9.42 -4.71 -3.98
N GLU A 18 8.83 -3.79 -4.75
CA GLU A 18 8.45 -2.47 -4.25
C GLU A 18 7.24 -1.92 -5.00
N ALA A 19 6.31 -1.33 -4.26
CA ALA A 19 5.17 -0.60 -4.79
C ALA A 19 4.86 0.62 -3.92
N SER A 20 4.43 1.71 -4.55
CA SER A 20 3.89 2.88 -3.86
C SER A 20 2.36 2.85 -3.85
N PHE A 21 1.74 3.33 -2.77
CA PHE A 21 0.28 3.45 -2.69
C PHE A 21 -0.13 4.72 -1.96
N ILE A 22 -1.31 5.24 -2.29
CA ILE A 22 -1.94 6.33 -1.54
C ILE A 22 -2.98 5.71 -0.60
N SER A 23 -2.88 6.03 0.68
CA SER A 23 -3.80 5.55 1.71
C SER A 23 -4.84 6.62 2.10
N ARG A 24 -6.02 6.18 2.56
CA ARG A 24 -7.03 7.07 3.16
C ARG A 24 -6.76 7.33 4.63
N GLU A 25 -6.39 6.28 5.35
CA GLU A 25 -5.98 6.33 6.76
C GLU A 25 -4.47 6.10 6.84
N MET A 26 -3.83 6.59 7.90
CA MET A 26 -2.39 6.44 8.05
C MET A 26 -2.04 4.99 8.38
N PRO A 27 -1.26 4.27 7.55
CA PRO A 27 -0.69 3.00 7.95
C PRO A 27 0.49 3.22 8.89
N VAL A 28 1.01 2.13 9.47
CA VAL A 28 2.18 2.18 10.35
C VAL A 28 3.38 1.52 9.68
N THR A 29 4.58 2.07 9.85
CA THR A 29 5.81 1.40 9.40
C THR A 29 5.96 0.04 10.09
N GLY A 30 6.29 -1.00 9.32
CA GLY A 30 6.34 -2.39 9.78
C GLY A 30 5.00 -3.11 9.76
N GLU A 31 3.90 -2.42 9.42
CA GLU A 31 2.60 -3.06 9.21
C GLU A 31 2.63 -3.93 7.94
N TYR A 32 2.10 -5.14 8.06
CA TYR A 32 1.92 -6.03 6.92
C TYR A 32 0.61 -5.74 6.20
N VAL A 33 0.68 -5.70 4.88
CA VAL A 33 -0.46 -5.44 4.00
C VAL A 33 -0.51 -6.50 2.90
N THR A 34 -1.70 -6.73 2.35
CA THR A 34 -1.85 -7.60 1.17
C THR A 34 -2.16 -6.76 -0.05
N LEU A 35 -1.38 -6.93 -1.11
CA LEU A 35 -1.73 -6.43 -2.44
C LEU A 35 -2.50 -7.51 -3.18
N GLU A 36 -3.69 -7.16 -3.68
CA GLU A 36 -4.44 -8.00 -4.61
C GLU A 36 -4.05 -7.55 -6.03
N PHE A 37 -3.47 -8.46 -6.81
CA PHE A 37 -3.08 -8.25 -8.20
C PHE A 37 -3.54 -9.44 -9.03
N GLU A 38 -4.51 -9.20 -9.92
CA GLU A 38 -5.21 -10.25 -10.66
C GLU A 38 -5.78 -11.33 -9.71
N GLU A 39 -5.39 -12.59 -9.89
CA GLU A 39 -5.76 -13.71 -9.02
C GLU A 39 -4.70 -13.99 -7.93
N THR A 40 -3.71 -13.12 -7.81
CA THR A 40 -2.58 -13.27 -6.87
C THR A 40 -2.68 -12.33 -5.68
N ARG A 41 -2.27 -12.84 -4.52
CA ARG A 41 -2.09 -12.07 -3.30
C ARG A 41 -0.62 -12.00 -2.94
N VAL A 42 -0.11 -10.78 -2.81
CA VAL A 42 1.27 -10.52 -2.43
C VAL A 42 1.27 -9.95 -1.02
N LEU A 43 2.09 -10.53 -0.15
CA LEU A 43 2.36 -9.98 1.18
C LEU A 43 3.41 -8.89 1.06
N GLY A 44 3.06 -7.69 1.49
CA GLY A 44 3.96 -6.54 1.58
C GLY A 44 4.11 -6.06 3.02
N MET A 45 5.11 -5.22 3.24
CA MET A 45 5.33 -4.50 4.49
C MET A 45 5.48 -3.02 4.19
N VAL A 46 4.87 -2.17 5.01
CA VAL A 46 5.02 -0.72 4.89
C VAL A 46 6.40 -0.33 5.41
N GLU A 47 7.31 0.05 4.54
CA GLU A 47 8.69 0.40 4.92
C GLU A 47 8.89 1.88 5.19
N SER A 48 8.16 2.75 4.47
CA SER A 48 8.27 4.21 4.63
C SER A 48 6.92 4.89 4.44
N LEU A 49 6.77 6.07 5.05
CA LEU A 49 5.57 6.89 4.98
C LEU A 49 5.97 8.32 4.64
N VAL A 50 5.36 8.88 3.60
CA VAL A 50 5.51 10.29 3.23
C VAL A 50 4.14 10.95 3.26
N ARG A 51 4.03 12.12 3.90
CA ARG A 51 2.87 13.00 3.80
C ARG A 51 3.27 14.30 3.15
N GLY A 52 2.51 14.71 2.16
CA GLY A 52 2.61 15.99 1.49
C GLY A 52 1.23 16.53 1.15
N SER A 53 1.17 17.81 0.80
CA SER A 53 -0.01 18.43 0.23
C SER A 53 0.32 18.82 -1.20
N PRO A 54 -0.49 18.43 -2.21
CA PRO A 54 -0.31 18.93 -3.57
C PRO A 54 -0.47 20.45 -3.69
N ALA A 55 -1.07 21.10 -2.69
CA ALA A 55 -1.40 22.52 -2.71
C ALA A 55 -0.28 23.43 -2.14
N ILE A 56 0.87 22.86 -1.77
CA ILE A 56 2.04 23.60 -1.24
C ILE A 56 3.22 23.39 -2.18
#